data_AF-A0A7R9A526-F1
#
_entry.id   AF-A0A7R9A526-F1
#
_cell.length_a   1.000
_cell.length_b   1.000
_cell.length_c   1.000
_cell.angle_alpha   90.00
_cell.angle_beta   90.00
_cell.angle_gamma   90.00
#
_symmetry.space_group_name_H-M   'P 1'
#
loop_
_entity.id
_entity.type
_entity.pdbx_description
1 polymer ?
#
loop_
_entity_poly.entity_id
_entity_poly.type
_entity_poly.pdbx_seq_one_letter_code
_entity_poly.pdbx_strand_id
1 'polypeptide(L)'
;MVMNADQGGNGGKVPGAKAKAVDKKMKKLPKMDSSTDEEEEEESRRREEARKRRQEEERRKKVEERERREKEKQEMDKQRLQQRLLQTILGMEELTQSVDKLASTLKITPEEILGVVNEDKSNARCEEGHDIMTDHNRRLLRQFDLESIDCRMLMKFLEPDSITPDPCWEYNLSGCKEDQCLKMHLCADYISGACKACELNHDVQEAQCGTLLRQANVKLSRSRKELRLAISYSIRPKAANPARFSSYPPPS
;
A
#
# COMPACT_ATOMS: atom_id res chain seq x y z
N MET A 1 -38.98 -13.22 -6.53
CA MET A 1 -40.20 -12.72 -5.86
C MET A 1 -40.57 -11.40 -6.49
N VAL A 2 -41.53 -11.47 -7.42
CA VAL A 2 -42.84 -10.81 -7.38
C VAL A 2 -42.76 -9.29 -7.53
N MET A 3 -43.18 -8.89 -8.73
CA MET A 3 -43.79 -7.66 -9.21
C MET A 3 -44.25 -6.63 -8.17
N ASN A 4 -44.18 -5.34 -8.53
CA ASN A 4 -45.38 -4.51 -8.57
C ASN A 4 -45.22 -3.32 -9.53
N ALA A 5 -46.14 -3.27 -10.48
CA ALA A 5 -46.50 -2.11 -11.26
C ALA A 5 -47.53 -1.31 -10.45
N ASP A 6 -47.54 0.02 -10.58
CA ASP A 6 -48.71 0.81 -10.22
C ASP A 6 -48.96 1.89 -11.26
N GLN A 7 -50.21 1.90 -11.72
CA GLN A 7 -50.76 2.74 -12.78
C GLN A 7 -51.61 3.81 -12.12
N GLY A 8 -51.22 5.07 -12.27
CA GLY A 8 -52.02 6.22 -11.80
C GLY A 8 -52.62 6.98 -12.98
N GLY A 9 -53.73 6.49 -13.51
CA GLY A 9 -54.58 7.25 -14.43
C GLY A 9 -55.38 8.30 -13.66
N ASN A 10 -55.46 9.53 -14.19
CA ASN A 10 -56.47 10.49 -13.73
C ASN A 10 -57.06 11.26 -14.90
N GLY A 11 -58.31 10.91 -15.22
CA GLY A 11 -59.16 11.59 -16.18
C GLY A 11 -59.83 12.81 -15.56
N GLY A 12 -59.60 13.99 -16.13
CA GLY A 12 -60.28 15.23 -15.80
C GLY A 12 -61.21 15.66 -16.93
N LYS A 13 -62.51 15.69 -16.62
CA LYS A 13 -63.63 16.02 -17.51
C LYS A 13 -63.56 17.42 -18.13
N VAL A 14 -64.04 17.47 -19.37
CA VAL A 14 -64.38 18.67 -20.16
C VAL A 14 -65.72 19.25 -19.69
N PRO A 15 -65.90 20.59 -19.66
CA PRO A 15 -67.22 21.19 -19.83
C PRO A 15 -67.31 21.87 -21.21
N GLY A 16 -68.32 21.44 -21.98
CA GLY A 16 -68.67 22.02 -23.28
C GLY A 16 -69.27 23.42 -23.12
N ALA A 17 -68.72 24.38 -23.87
CA ALA A 17 -69.28 25.71 -24.04
C ALA A 17 -69.96 25.81 -25.41
N LYS A 18 -71.21 26.27 -25.38
CA LYS A 18 -72.13 26.41 -26.51
C LYS A 18 -71.61 27.46 -27.50
N ALA A 19 -71.46 27.07 -28.77
CA ALA A 19 -71.21 27.98 -29.87
C ALA A 19 -72.50 28.75 -30.21
N LYS A 20 -72.49 30.07 -30.04
CA LYS A 20 -73.47 30.98 -30.65
C LYS A 20 -72.86 31.55 -31.92
N ALA A 21 -73.52 31.31 -33.05
CA ALA A 21 -73.21 31.93 -34.32
C ALA A 21 -73.45 33.45 -34.22
N VAL A 22 -72.41 34.23 -34.52
CA VAL A 22 -72.50 35.69 -34.65
C VAL A 22 -72.14 36.06 -36.08
N ASP A 23 -73.08 36.78 -36.69
CA ASP A 23 -73.10 37.27 -38.05
C ASP A 23 -71.84 38.09 -38.39
N LYS A 24 -71.15 37.69 -39.47
CA LYS A 24 -69.82 38.16 -39.84
C LYS A 24 -69.96 39.39 -40.73
N LYS A 25 -70.13 40.57 -40.12
CA LYS A 25 -70.03 41.87 -40.81
C LYS A 25 -68.54 42.16 -41.09
N MET A 26 -68.09 41.89 -42.31
CA MET A 26 -66.75 42.25 -42.80
C MET A 26 -66.57 43.77 -42.79
N LYS A 27 -66.04 44.31 -41.68
CA LYS A 27 -65.39 45.62 -41.65
C LYS A 27 -63.99 45.45 -42.22
N LYS A 28 -63.70 46.20 -43.28
CA LYS A 28 -62.38 46.33 -43.90
C LYS A 28 -61.43 46.91 -42.83
N LEU A 29 -60.55 46.07 -42.29
CA LEU A 29 -59.52 46.49 -41.34
C LEU A 29 -58.47 47.36 -42.06
N PRO A 30 -57.91 48.38 -41.38
CA PRO A 30 -56.80 49.15 -41.93
C PRO A 30 -55.59 48.21 -42.14
N LYS A 31 -54.90 48.39 -43.26
CA LYS A 31 -53.62 47.71 -43.51
C LYS A 31 -52.62 48.23 -42.47
N MET A 32 -52.27 47.39 -41.50
CA MET A 32 -51.22 47.64 -40.53
C MET A 32 -49.86 47.43 -41.22
N ASP A 33 -48.90 48.31 -40.93
CA ASP A 33 -47.57 48.30 -41.53
C ASP A 33 -46.79 47.04 -41.09
N SER A 34 -46.46 46.19 -42.05
CA SER A 34 -45.83 44.87 -41.89
C SER A 34 -44.42 44.90 -41.28
N SER A 35 -43.84 46.09 -41.06
CA SER A 35 -42.50 46.23 -40.49
C SER A 35 -42.46 46.08 -38.97
N THR A 36 -43.59 46.28 -38.28
CA THR A 36 -43.65 46.23 -36.81
C THR A 36 -43.74 44.80 -36.26
N ASP A 37 -44.39 43.89 -37.00
CA ASP A 37 -44.53 42.49 -36.61
C ASP A 37 -43.21 41.72 -36.68
N GLU A 38 -42.34 42.05 -37.64
CA GLU A 38 -41.01 41.40 -37.79
C GLU A 38 -40.06 41.78 -36.65
N GLU A 39 -40.08 43.05 -36.21
CA GLU A 39 -39.27 43.54 -35.09
C GLU A 39 -39.70 42.91 -33.75
N GLU A 40 -41.00 42.75 -33.51
CA GLU A 40 -41.52 42.06 -32.31
C GLU A 40 -41.16 40.57 -32.30
N GLU A 41 -41.22 39.88 -33.45
CA GLU A 41 -40.83 38.48 -33.55
C GLU A 41 -39.32 38.29 -33.34
N GLU A 42 -38.49 39.20 -33.86
CA GLU A 42 -37.05 39.20 -33.60
C GLU A 42 -36.72 39.47 -32.13
N GLU A 43 -37.40 40.42 -31.48
CA GLU A 43 -37.21 40.69 -30.07
C GLU A 43 -37.63 39.48 -29.20
N SER A 44 -38.72 38.81 -29.56
CA SER A 44 -39.18 37.58 -28.90
C SER A 44 -38.13 36.46 -29.01
N ARG A 45 -37.55 36.26 -30.20
CA ARG A 45 -36.46 35.30 -30.42
C ARG A 45 -35.23 35.62 -29.56
N ARG A 46 -34.82 36.90 -29.49
CA ARG A 46 -33.70 37.37 -28.66
C ARG A 46 -33.95 37.11 -27.17
N ARG A 47 -35.18 37.35 -26.68
CA ARG A 47 -35.57 37.09 -25.29
C ARG A 47 -35.56 35.60 -24.96
N GLU A 48 -36.05 34.75 -25.86
CA GLU A 48 -36.03 33.31 -25.68
C GLU A 48 -34.61 32.75 -25.68
N GLU A 49 -33.75 33.21 -26.58
CA GLU A 49 -32.34 32.80 -26.62
C GLU A 49 -31.59 33.23 -25.37
N ALA A 50 -31.81 34.46 -24.89
CA ALA A 50 -31.25 34.93 -23.63
C ALA A 50 -31.69 34.07 -22.44
N ARG A 51 -32.95 33.61 -22.41
CA ARG A 51 -33.45 32.70 -21.38
C ARG A 51 -32.78 31.32 -21.45
N LYS A 52 -32.59 30.77 -22.66
CA LYS A 52 -31.88 29.50 -22.87
C LYS A 52 -30.42 29.59 -22.42
N ARG A 53 -29.72 30.68 -22.77
CA ARG A 53 -28.33 30.93 -22.33
C ARG A 53 -28.22 31.00 -20.81
N ARG A 54 -29.12 31.72 -20.13
CA ARG A 54 -29.16 31.78 -18.66
C ARG A 54 -29.40 30.41 -18.02
N GLN A 55 -30.31 29.61 -18.58
CA GLN A 55 -30.56 28.25 -18.08
C GLN A 55 -29.36 27.32 -18.29
N GLU A 56 -28.67 27.41 -19.42
CA GLU A 56 -27.47 26.62 -19.68
C GLU A 56 -26.33 27.01 -18.72
N GLU A 57 -26.10 28.30 -18.51
CA GLU A 57 -25.10 28.81 -17.58
C GLU A 57 -25.38 28.33 -16.13
N GLU A 58 -26.65 28.37 -15.70
CA GLU A 58 -27.04 27.86 -14.38
C GLU A 58 -26.79 26.35 -14.25
N ARG A 59 -27.05 25.58 -15.31
CA ARG A 59 -26.75 24.13 -15.33
C ARG A 59 -25.25 23.86 -15.27
N ARG A 60 -24.43 24.62 -16.00
CA ARG A 60 -22.96 24.51 -15.96
C ARG A 60 -22.44 24.78 -14.55
N LYS A 61 -22.88 25.87 -13.91
CA LYS A 61 -22.49 26.21 -12.52
C LYS A 61 -22.85 25.10 -11.53
N LYS A 62 -24.03 24.48 -11.66
CA LYS A 62 -24.45 23.35 -10.81
C LYS A 62 -23.56 22.11 -11.00
N VAL A 63 -23.15 21.82 -12.23
CA VAL A 63 -22.23 20.70 -12.51
C VAL A 63 -20.86 20.98 -11.92
N GLU A 64 -20.30 22.17 -12.15
CA GLU A 64 -19.01 22.57 -11.60
C GLU A 64 -18.99 22.55 -10.06
N GLU A 65 -20.06 23.01 -9.41
CA GLU A 65 -20.18 22.96 -7.95
C GLU A 65 -20.23 21.52 -7.44
N ARG A 66 -20.96 20.63 -8.13
CA ARG A 66 -21.02 19.20 -7.77
C ARG A 66 -19.65 18.53 -7.90
N GLU A 67 -18.93 18.79 -8.99
CA GLU A 67 -17.58 18.27 -9.20
C GLU A 67 -16.60 18.80 -8.14
N ARG A 68 -16.70 20.06 -7.75
CA ARG A 68 -15.87 20.63 -6.68
C ARG A 68 -16.11 19.92 -5.34
N ARG A 69 -17.37 19.73 -4.95
CA ARG A 69 -17.75 19.02 -3.72
C ARG A 69 -17.27 17.56 -3.74
N GLU A 70 -17.32 16.91 -4.90
CA GLU A 70 -16.85 15.54 -5.06
C GLU A 70 -15.33 15.44 -4.93
N LYS A 71 -14.57 16.37 -5.51
CA LYS A 71 -13.11 16.46 -5.35
C LYS A 71 -12.72 16.72 -3.89
N GLU A 72 -13.40 17.64 -3.20
CA GLU A 72 -13.18 17.91 -1.77
C GLU A 72 -13.43 16.66 -0.90
N LYS A 73 -14.49 15.90 -1.20
CA LYS A 73 -14.79 14.64 -0.52
C LYS A 73 -13.69 13.60 -0.78
N GLN A 74 -13.27 13.42 -2.03
CA GLN A 74 -12.20 12.48 -2.38
C GLN A 74 -10.88 12.82 -1.67
N GLU A 75 -10.53 14.10 -1.57
CA GLU A 75 -9.31 14.53 -0.89
C GLU A 75 -9.39 14.27 0.63
N MET A 76 -10.55 14.52 1.26
CA MET A 76 -10.75 14.17 2.67
C MET A 76 -10.65 12.65 2.93
N ASP A 77 -11.23 11.83 2.05
CA ASP A 77 -11.16 10.37 2.18
C ASP A 77 -9.72 9.87 2.00
N LYS A 78 -8.96 10.46 1.07
CA LYS A 78 -7.53 10.20 0.90
C LYS A 78 -6.73 10.56 2.16
N GLN A 79 -6.99 11.72 2.76
CA GLN A 79 -6.32 12.14 4.01
C GLN A 79 -6.65 11.18 5.17
N ARG A 80 -7.91 10.73 5.29
CA ARG A 80 -8.31 9.73 6.30
C ARG A 80 -7.59 8.39 6.12
N LEU A 81 -7.46 7.93 4.88
CA LEU A 81 -6.70 6.71 4.57
C LEU A 81 -5.21 6.86 4.91
N GLN A 82 -4.61 7.99 4.57
CA GLN A 82 -3.21 8.28 4.93
C GLN A 82 -3.01 8.31 6.44
N GLN A 83 -3.93 8.94 7.19
CA GLN A 83 -3.86 8.98 8.65
C GLN A 83 -3.98 7.58 9.28
N ARG A 84 -4.89 6.74 8.76
CA ARG A 84 -5.02 5.34 9.21
C ARG A 84 -3.75 4.54 8.92
N LEU A 85 -3.18 4.69 7.73
CA LEU A 85 -1.94 4.01 7.37
C LEU A 85 -0.78 4.41 8.31
N LEU A 86 -0.63 5.71 8.58
CA LEU A 86 0.36 6.20 9.54
C LEU A 86 0.15 5.62 10.94
N GLN A 87 -1.09 5.57 11.41
CA GLN A 87 -1.41 4.99 12.71
C GLN A 87 -1.07 3.49 12.77
N THR A 88 -1.31 2.74 11.69
CA THR A 88 -0.89 1.34 11.58
C THR A 88 0.63 1.20 11.60
N ILE A 89 1.35 2.04 10.84
CA ILE A 89 2.83 2.00 10.80
C ILE A 89 3.40 2.27 12.19
N LEU A 90 2.94 3.33 12.86
CA LEU A 90 3.39 3.66 14.22
C LEU A 90 3.07 2.53 15.22
N GLY A 91 1.89 1.92 15.12
CA GLY A 91 1.54 0.76 15.94
C GLY A 91 2.42 -0.47 15.66
N MET A 92 2.84 -0.67 14.40
CA MET A 92 3.79 -1.73 14.05
C MET A 92 5.19 -1.43 14.60
N GLU A 93 5.63 -0.17 14.61
CA GLU A 93 6.91 0.23 15.21
C GLU A 93 6.95 -0.03 16.71
N GLU A 94 5.88 0.34 17.43
CA GLU A 94 5.72 0.02 18.86
C GLU A 94 5.73 -1.50 19.13
N LEU A 95 5.08 -2.27 18.24
CA LEU A 95 5.11 -3.73 18.30
C LEU A 95 6.53 -4.27 18.08
N THR A 96 7.27 -3.77 17.08
CA THR A 96 8.66 -4.21 16.84
C THR A 96 9.59 -3.89 18.01
N GLN A 97 9.49 -2.70 18.60
CA GLN A 97 10.26 -2.34 19.80
C GLN A 97 9.90 -3.24 21.00
N SER A 98 8.63 -3.62 21.12
CA SER A 98 8.17 -4.55 22.16
C SER A 98 8.71 -5.97 21.93
N VAL A 99 8.77 -6.43 20.67
CA VAL A 99 9.36 -7.73 20.29
C VAL A 99 10.87 -7.74 20.55
N ASP A 100 11.61 -6.69 20.19
CA ASP A 100 13.05 -6.59 20.45
C ASP A 100 13.35 -6.58 21.96
N LYS A 101 12.51 -5.89 22.74
CA LYS A 101 12.60 -5.88 24.20
C LYS A 101 12.28 -7.25 24.79
N LEU A 102 11.28 -7.96 24.24
CA LEU A 102 10.94 -9.32 24.67
C LEU A 102 12.09 -10.28 24.33
N ALA A 103 12.64 -10.22 23.12
CA ALA A 103 13.75 -11.06 22.66
C ALA A 103 15.02 -10.88 23.50
N SER A 104 15.31 -9.65 23.94
CA SER A 104 16.45 -9.36 24.83
C SER A 104 16.23 -9.72 26.30
N THR A 105 14.99 -9.97 26.72
CA THR A 105 14.63 -10.30 28.12
C THR A 105 14.31 -11.79 28.31
N LEU A 106 13.91 -12.49 27.25
CA LEU A 106 13.65 -13.93 27.31
C LEU A 106 14.95 -14.67 27.59
N LYS A 107 14.92 -15.55 28.59
CA LYS A 107 16.01 -16.48 28.90
C LYS A 107 15.87 -17.71 28.03
N ILE A 108 16.12 -17.54 26.74
CA ILE A 108 16.15 -18.62 25.76
C ILE A 108 17.38 -18.46 24.88
N THR A 109 18.08 -19.56 24.63
CA THR A 109 19.26 -19.53 23.78
C THR A 109 18.85 -19.31 22.30
N PRO A 110 19.61 -18.54 21.51
CA PRO A 110 19.38 -18.41 20.08
C PRO A 110 19.34 -19.76 19.35
N GLU A 111 20.09 -20.75 19.83
CA GLU A 111 20.11 -22.12 19.32
C GLU A 111 18.75 -22.81 19.49
N GLU A 112 18.06 -22.58 20.61
CA GLU A 112 16.74 -23.15 20.88
C GLU A 112 15.66 -22.43 20.06
N ILE A 113 15.72 -21.09 19.94
CA ILE A 113 14.86 -20.29 19.03
C ILE A 113 14.96 -20.84 17.58
N LEU A 114 16.19 -21.16 17.18
CA LEU A 114 16.48 -21.70 15.86
C LEU A 114 16.29 -23.22 15.77
N GLY A 115 15.88 -23.93 16.82
CA GLY A 115 15.67 -25.38 16.81
C GLY A 115 16.90 -26.19 16.41
N VAL A 116 18.10 -25.67 16.68
CA VAL A 116 19.38 -26.35 16.47
C VAL A 116 19.83 -26.96 17.78
N VAL A 117 19.11 -27.97 18.24
CA VAL A 117 19.53 -28.77 19.41
C VAL A 117 20.73 -29.61 18.99
N ASN A 118 21.91 -29.32 19.56
CA ASN A 118 22.98 -30.30 19.62
C ASN A 118 22.56 -31.35 20.66
N GLU A 119 22.36 -32.60 20.24
CA GLU A 119 21.93 -33.71 21.11
C GLU A 119 22.87 -33.90 22.34
N ASP A 120 24.11 -33.42 22.24
CA ASP A 120 25.15 -33.53 23.27
C ASP A 120 25.07 -32.50 24.42
N LYS A 121 24.21 -31.47 24.34
CA LYS A 121 24.09 -30.42 25.39
C LYS A 121 22.80 -30.51 26.21
N SER A 122 22.21 -31.70 26.29
CA SER A 122 20.93 -31.93 26.97
C SER A 122 21.01 -31.99 28.50
N ASN A 123 22.16 -31.80 29.17
CA ASN A 123 22.19 -31.91 30.64
C ASN A 123 23.11 -30.92 31.39
N ALA A 124 22.47 -30.19 32.30
CA ALA A 124 22.91 -29.73 33.62
C ALA A 124 23.68 -28.40 33.82
N ARG A 125 24.07 -27.63 32.79
CA ARG A 125 24.82 -26.36 33.01
C ARG A 125 24.49 -25.19 32.07
N CYS A 126 23.35 -25.17 31.39
CA CYS A 126 22.94 -23.96 30.67
C CYS A 126 22.25 -22.99 31.63
N GLU A 127 22.81 -21.79 31.80
CA GLU A 127 22.21 -20.73 32.65
C GLU A 127 20.98 -20.08 32.00
N GLU A 128 20.86 -20.23 30.67
CA GLU A 128 19.74 -19.76 29.85
C GLU A 128 18.77 -20.92 29.58
N GLY A 129 17.47 -20.73 29.81
CA GLY A 129 16.47 -21.79 29.74
C GLY A 129 16.29 -22.35 28.33
N HIS A 130 16.12 -23.66 28.19
CA HIS A 130 15.87 -24.33 26.91
C HIS A 130 14.36 -24.51 26.61
N ASP A 131 13.50 -23.84 27.37
CA ASP A 131 12.05 -23.90 27.20
C ASP A 131 11.47 -22.48 27.17
N ILE A 132 10.86 -22.11 26.03
CA ILE A 132 10.18 -20.83 25.87
C ILE A 132 8.99 -20.68 26.82
N MET A 133 8.47 -21.79 27.35
CA MET A 133 7.33 -21.84 28.26
C MET A 133 7.73 -21.97 29.74
N THR A 134 8.99 -21.70 30.10
CA THR A 134 9.40 -21.59 31.51
C THR A 134 8.52 -20.58 32.27
N ASP A 135 8.40 -20.75 33.58
CA ASP A 135 7.61 -19.84 34.43
C ASP A 135 8.05 -18.37 34.33
N HIS A 136 9.35 -18.12 34.09
CA HIS A 136 9.87 -16.78 33.85
C HIS A 136 9.38 -16.21 32.51
N ASN A 137 9.52 -16.97 31.43
CA ASN A 137 9.14 -16.55 30.09
C ASN A 137 7.61 -16.40 29.96
N ARG A 138 6.80 -17.25 30.60
CA ARG A 138 5.33 -17.07 30.67
C ARG A 138 4.92 -15.76 31.31
N ARG A 139 5.61 -15.29 32.35
CA ARG A 139 5.33 -13.99 32.98
C ARG A 139 5.62 -12.84 32.02
N LEU A 140 6.69 -12.93 31.24
CA LEU A 140 7.01 -11.96 30.20
C LEU A 140 5.98 -12.02 29.05
N LEU A 141 5.65 -13.21 28.54
CA LEU A 141 4.64 -13.37 27.48
C LEU A 141 3.27 -12.80 27.89
N ARG A 142 2.87 -12.94 29.17
CA ARG A 142 1.67 -12.29 29.71
C ARG A 142 1.78 -10.76 29.76
N GLN A 143 2.94 -10.24 30.16
CA GLN A 143 3.16 -8.79 30.24
C GLN A 143 3.05 -8.10 28.87
N PHE A 144 3.36 -8.81 27.79
CA PHE A 144 3.29 -8.31 26.41
C PHE A 144 2.07 -8.84 25.63
N ASP A 145 1.08 -9.45 26.30
CA ASP A 145 -0.14 -10.02 25.70
C ASP A 145 0.11 -11.10 24.62
N LEU A 146 1.25 -11.77 24.65
CA LEU A 146 1.64 -12.81 23.69
C LEU A 146 1.36 -14.24 24.18
N GLU A 147 0.78 -14.43 25.37
CA GLU A 147 0.49 -15.77 25.92
C GLU A 147 -0.48 -16.60 25.05
N SER A 148 -1.34 -15.92 24.29
CA SER A 148 -2.31 -16.57 23.38
C SER A 148 -1.71 -16.97 22.02
N ILE A 149 -0.48 -16.55 21.72
CA ILE A 149 0.19 -16.85 20.45
C ILE A 149 0.83 -18.23 20.54
N ASP A 150 0.64 -19.04 19.48
CA ASP A 150 1.25 -20.36 19.39
C ASP A 150 2.78 -20.29 19.46
N CYS A 151 3.39 -21.22 20.20
CA CYS A 151 4.84 -21.26 20.42
C CYS A 151 5.63 -21.29 19.11
N ARG A 152 5.14 -21.99 18.07
CA ARG A 152 5.82 -22.06 16.76
C ARG A 152 5.80 -20.71 16.04
N MET A 153 4.77 -19.91 16.27
CA MET A 153 4.62 -18.59 15.67
C MET A 153 5.44 -17.55 16.44
N LEU A 154 5.47 -17.63 17.78
CA LEU A 154 6.40 -16.86 18.63
C LEU A 154 7.86 -17.08 18.24
N MET A 155 8.27 -18.32 18.04
CA MET A 155 9.65 -18.65 17.63
C MET A 155 10.01 -18.02 16.28
N LYS A 156 9.06 -17.90 15.34
CA LYS A 156 9.28 -17.19 14.07
C LYS A 156 9.45 -15.69 14.24
N PHE A 157 8.75 -15.07 15.19
CA PHE A 157 8.91 -13.64 15.50
C PHE A 157 10.18 -13.34 16.30
N LEU A 158 10.66 -14.33 17.05
CA LEU A 158 11.87 -14.25 17.85
C LEU A 158 13.12 -14.74 17.10
N GLU A 159 12.96 -15.35 15.91
CA GLU A 159 14.11 -15.59 15.03
C GLU A 159 14.82 -14.23 14.89
N PRO A 160 16.06 -14.08 15.38
CA PRO A 160 16.75 -12.82 15.25
C PRO A 160 16.77 -12.47 13.78
N ASP A 161 16.58 -11.19 13.46
CA ASP A 161 16.98 -10.63 12.17
C ASP A 161 18.45 -11.00 12.00
N SER A 162 18.71 -12.16 11.39
CA SER A 162 20.05 -12.67 11.22
C SER A 162 20.75 -11.63 10.38
N ILE A 163 21.68 -10.90 11.01
CA ILE A 163 22.51 -9.89 10.36
C ILE A 163 23.31 -10.67 9.33
N THR A 164 22.78 -10.77 8.12
CA THR A 164 23.47 -11.49 7.07
C THR A 164 24.70 -10.66 6.72
N PRO A 165 25.88 -11.30 6.60
CA PRO A 165 27.10 -10.56 6.31
C PRO A 165 26.97 -9.81 4.97
N ASP A 166 27.48 -8.58 4.94
CA ASP A 166 27.43 -7.73 3.74
C ASP A 166 28.26 -8.35 2.60
N PRO A 167 27.86 -8.15 1.33
CA PRO A 167 28.69 -8.51 0.19
C PRO A 167 29.99 -7.71 0.17
N CYS A 168 31.07 -8.35 -0.25
CA CYS A 168 32.38 -7.73 -0.37
C CYS A 168 32.40 -6.76 -1.54
N TRP A 169 32.67 -5.49 -1.25
CA TRP A 169 32.77 -4.44 -2.26
C TRP A 169 33.93 -4.70 -3.25
N GLU A 170 35.13 -5.01 -2.74
CA GLU A 170 36.30 -5.24 -3.59
C GLU A 170 36.13 -6.44 -4.51
N TYR A 171 35.48 -7.51 -4.01
CA TYR A 171 35.09 -8.65 -4.82
C TYR A 171 34.20 -8.26 -6.00
N ASN A 172 33.24 -7.37 -5.77
CA ASN A 172 32.29 -6.91 -6.79
C ASN A 172 32.86 -5.84 -7.75
N LEU A 173 34.02 -5.25 -7.44
CA LEU A 173 34.63 -4.19 -8.25
C LEU A 173 35.83 -4.67 -9.07
N SER A 174 36.79 -5.33 -8.44
CA SER A 174 38.10 -5.62 -9.05
C SER A 174 38.72 -6.96 -8.64
N GLY A 175 38.00 -7.75 -7.83
CA GLY A 175 38.50 -8.98 -7.23
C GLY A 175 39.16 -8.71 -5.87
N CYS A 176 38.64 -9.37 -4.82
CA CYS A 176 39.17 -9.24 -3.47
C CYS A 176 40.50 -9.98 -3.33
N LYS A 177 41.48 -9.37 -2.66
CA LYS A 177 42.82 -9.94 -2.43
C LYS A 177 43.01 -10.50 -1.02
N GLU A 178 41.98 -10.44 -0.18
CA GLU A 178 42.03 -10.98 1.17
C GLU A 178 41.73 -12.48 1.17
N ASP A 179 42.70 -13.29 1.61
CA ASP A 179 42.54 -14.74 1.73
C ASP A 179 41.46 -15.14 2.76
N GLN A 180 41.22 -14.29 3.77
CA GLN A 180 40.22 -14.49 4.83
C GLN A 180 39.25 -13.30 4.91
N CYS A 181 38.65 -12.92 3.78
CA CYS A 181 37.69 -11.82 3.76
C CYS A 181 36.45 -12.14 4.63
N LEU A 182 36.13 -11.22 5.54
CA LEU A 182 34.97 -11.31 6.44
C LEU A 182 33.64 -10.91 5.77
N LYS A 183 33.68 -10.54 4.49
CA LYS A 183 32.50 -10.13 3.70
C LYS A 183 32.18 -11.17 2.63
N MET A 184 30.92 -11.31 2.25
CA MET A 184 30.50 -12.36 1.31
C MET A 184 31.05 -12.11 -0.09
N HIS A 185 31.79 -13.07 -0.64
CA HIS A 185 32.18 -13.07 -2.05
C HIS A 185 31.02 -13.56 -2.91
N LEU A 186 30.01 -12.69 -3.03
CA LEU A 186 28.77 -12.94 -3.77
C LEU A 186 28.46 -11.72 -4.63
N CYS A 187 27.97 -11.96 -5.84
CA CYS A 187 27.59 -10.89 -6.77
C CYS A 187 26.45 -10.04 -6.20
N ALA A 188 26.67 -8.74 -6.05
CA ALA A 188 25.69 -7.79 -5.56
C ALA A 188 24.48 -7.70 -6.50
N ASP A 189 24.72 -7.75 -7.81
CA ASP A 189 23.65 -7.72 -8.82
C ASP A 189 22.82 -9.02 -8.83
N TYR A 190 23.41 -10.15 -8.45
CA TYR A 190 22.67 -11.39 -8.27
C TYR A 190 21.75 -11.32 -7.05
N ILE A 191 22.25 -10.76 -5.95
CA ILE A 191 21.45 -10.55 -4.73
C ILE A 191 20.27 -9.61 -5.03
N SER A 192 20.51 -8.50 -5.74
CA SER A 192 19.46 -7.54 -6.12
C SER A 192 18.52 -8.08 -7.20
N GLY A 193 18.92 -9.11 -7.94
CA GLY A 193 18.17 -9.70 -9.04
C GLY A 193 18.35 -8.98 -10.38
N ALA A 194 19.34 -8.09 -10.50
CA ALA A 194 19.66 -7.32 -11.70
C ALA A 194 20.77 -7.94 -12.58
N CYS A 195 21.42 -9.02 -12.13
CA CYS A 195 22.53 -9.64 -12.85
C CYS A 195 22.12 -10.23 -14.21
N LYS A 196 22.90 -9.90 -15.25
CA LYS A 196 22.70 -10.31 -16.66
C LYS A 196 23.84 -11.23 -17.15
N ALA A 197 24.17 -12.25 -16.37
CA ALA A 197 25.30 -13.17 -16.56
C ALA A 197 26.68 -12.50 -16.37
N CYS A 198 27.31 -12.80 -15.24
CA CYS A 198 28.66 -12.36 -14.90
C CYS A 198 29.50 -13.54 -14.38
N GLU A 199 30.80 -13.29 -14.20
CA GLU A 199 31.77 -14.27 -13.70
C GLU A 199 31.84 -14.33 -12.17
N LEU A 200 31.18 -13.40 -11.47
CA LEU A 200 31.10 -13.39 -10.02
C LEU A 200 30.25 -14.55 -9.49
N ASN A 201 30.54 -14.95 -8.25
CA ASN A 201 29.86 -16.06 -7.59
C ASN A 201 28.37 -15.75 -7.36
N HIS A 202 27.53 -16.72 -7.72
CA HIS A 202 26.07 -16.72 -7.54
C HIS A 202 25.59 -17.84 -6.60
N ASP A 203 26.49 -18.69 -6.10
CA ASP A 203 26.14 -19.73 -5.13
C ASP A 203 26.29 -19.20 -3.70
N VAL A 204 25.15 -18.85 -3.13
CA VAL A 204 25.00 -18.42 -1.73
C VAL A 204 25.53 -19.43 -0.72
N GLN A 205 25.65 -20.70 -1.12
CA GLN A 205 26.10 -21.79 -0.26
C GLN A 205 27.54 -22.22 -0.53
N GLU A 206 28.27 -21.51 -1.41
CA GLU A 206 29.71 -21.76 -1.62
C GLU A 206 30.48 -21.67 -0.29
N ALA A 207 31.61 -22.39 -0.17
CA ALA A 207 32.37 -22.56 1.07
C ALA A 207 32.57 -21.27 1.89
N GLN A 208 32.96 -20.16 1.26
CA GLN A 208 33.17 -18.88 1.96
C GLN A 208 31.84 -18.26 2.43
N CYS A 209 30.87 -18.13 1.54
CA CYS A 209 29.54 -17.61 1.84
C CYS A 209 28.82 -18.45 2.92
N GLY A 210 28.85 -19.78 2.78
CA GLY A 210 28.26 -20.72 3.72
C GLY A 210 28.90 -20.65 5.11
N THR A 211 30.21 -20.41 5.19
CA THR A 211 30.90 -20.23 6.48
C THR A 211 30.47 -18.94 7.16
N LEU A 212 30.44 -17.83 6.42
CA LEU A 212 29.98 -16.53 6.96
C LEU A 212 28.51 -16.58 7.36
N LEU A 213 27.66 -17.24 6.59
CA LEU A 213 26.25 -17.44 6.92
C LEU A 213 26.08 -18.28 8.19
N ARG A 214 26.86 -19.35 8.38
CA ARG A 214 26.85 -20.12 9.63
C ARG A 214 27.32 -19.30 10.83
N GLN A 215 28.38 -18.50 10.66
CA GLN A 215 28.88 -17.59 11.70
C GLN A 215 27.84 -16.51 12.07
N ALA A 216 27.01 -16.12 11.11
CA ALA A 216 25.87 -15.22 11.31
C ALA A 216 24.57 -15.94 11.74
N ASN A 217 24.67 -17.22 12.15
CA ASN A 217 23.55 -18.06 12.57
C ASN A 217 22.42 -18.22 11.52
N VAL A 218 22.74 -18.09 10.24
CA VAL A 218 21.80 -18.33 9.14
C VAL A 218 21.76 -19.82 8.79
N LYS A 219 20.57 -20.41 8.84
CA LYS A 219 20.35 -21.81 8.47
C LYS A 219 20.57 -22.04 6.96
N LEU A 220 21.59 -22.82 6.63
CA LEU A 220 21.86 -23.25 5.25
C LEU A 220 20.90 -24.33 4.74
N SER A 221 20.00 -24.86 5.57
CA SER A 221 18.94 -25.79 5.14
C SER A 221 17.88 -25.13 4.26
N ARG A 222 17.83 -23.79 4.22
CA ARG A 222 16.97 -23.01 3.33
C ARG A 222 17.41 -23.19 1.88
N SER A 223 16.47 -23.07 0.94
CA SER A 223 16.79 -23.10 -0.48
C SER A 223 17.67 -21.89 -0.86
N ARG A 224 18.48 -22.03 -1.92
CA ARG A 224 19.30 -20.92 -2.45
C ARG A 224 18.48 -19.65 -2.73
N LYS A 225 17.25 -19.80 -3.21
CA LYS A 225 16.34 -18.67 -3.47
C LYS A 225 15.94 -17.96 -2.18
N GLU A 226 15.61 -18.70 -1.13
CA GLU A 226 15.24 -18.15 0.18
C GLU A 226 16.43 -17.48 0.86
N LEU A 227 17.63 -18.08 0.78
CA LEU A 227 18.86 -17.47 1.29
C LEU A 227 19.19 -16.16 0.58
N ARG A 228 19.11 -16.15 -0.76
CA ARG A 228 19.30 -14.93 -1.56
C ARG A 228 18.31 -13.84 -1.17
N LEU A 229 17.03 -14.18 -1.00
CA LEU A 229 16.01 -13.24 -0.57
C LEU A 229 16.30 -12.69 0.83
N ALA A 230 16.61 -13.54 1.79
CA ALA A 230 16.96 -13.13 3.16
C ALA A 230 18.12 -12.12 3.17
N ILE A 231 19.21 -12.43 2.46
CA ILE A 231 20.36 -11.52 2.31
C ILE A 231 19.94 -10.20 1.65
N SER A 232 19.12 -10.25 0.60
CA SER A 232 18.64 -9.05 -0.10
C SER A 232 17.78 -8.12 0.78
N TYR A 233 17.05 -8.69 1.74
CA TYR A 233 16.25 -7.91 2.70
C TYR A 233 17.12 -7.31 3.80
N SER A 234 18.11 -8.03 4.28
CA SER A 234 19.05 -7.57 5.32
C SER A 234 20.02 -6.49 4.82
N ILE A 235 20.30 -6.42 3.52
CA ILE A 235 21.11 -5.35 2.89
C ILE A 235 20.30 -4.06 2.68
N ARG A 236 18.96 -4.09 2.81
CA ARG A 236 18.17 -2.85 2.70
C ARG A 236 18.58 -1.89 3.82
N PRO A 237 18.70 -0.58 3.52
CA PRO A 237 19.16 0.37 4.51
C PRO A 237 18.19 0.39 5.70
N LYS A 238 18.65 -0.10 6.86
CA LYS A 238 18.14 0.36 8.15
C LYS A 238 18.15 1.89 8.07
N ALA A 239 16.99 2.51 8.28
CA ALA A 239 16.71 3.89 7.94
C ALA A 239 17.89 4.83 8.28
N ALA A 240 18.23 5.70 7.32
CA ALA A 240 19.15 6.83 7.43
C ALA A 240 20.67 6.53 7.57
N ASN A 241 21.31 6.05 6.49
CA ASN A 241 22.64 6.57 6.15
C ASN A 241 22.83 6.67 4.62
N PRO A 242 22.48 7.82 4.00
CA PRO A 242 22.60 8.02 2.54
C PRO A 242 24.05 7.97 2.01
N ALA A 243 25.06 7.90 2.88
CA ALA A 243 26.46 7.84 2.48
C ALA A 243 26.92 6.45 1.96
N ARG A 244 26.16 5.36 2.16
CA ARG A 244 26.61 4.01 1.75
C ARG A 244 26.30 3.62 0.30
N PHE A 245 25.42 4.35 -0.41
CA PHE A 245 25.04 4.04 -1.80
C PHE A 245 25.26 5.20 -2.79
N SER A 246 25.85 6.32 -2.34
CA SER A 246 26.08 7.52 -3.16
C SER A 246 27.29 7.41 -4.12
N SER A 247 27.94 6.26 -4.25
CA SER A 247 29.13 6.09 -5.09
C SER A 247 28.95 5.10 -6.24
N TYR A 248 27.78 5.10 -6.88
CA TYR A 248 27.65 4.54 -8.24
C TYR A 248 27.90 5.67 -9.25
N PRO A 249 29.06 5.74 -9.91
CA PRO A 249 29.12 6.43 -11.19
C PRO A 249 28.24 5.63 -12.18
N PRO A 250 27.42 6.31 -13.00
CA PRO A 250 26.66 5.61 -14.05
C PRO A 250 27.64 4.95 -15.03
N PRO A 251 27.30 3.76 -15.56
CA PRO A 251 28.13 3.11 -16.57
C PRO A 251 28.22 3.98 -17.83
N SER A 252 29.45 4.13 -18.32
CA SER A 252 29.82 4.79 -19.58
C SER A 252 29.27 4.06 -20.80
#